data_AF-A0A3S1H377-F1
#
_entry.id   AF-A0A3S1H377-F1
#
_cell.length_a   1.000
_cell.length_b   1.000
_cell.length_c   1.000
_cell.angle_alpha   90.00
_cell.angle_beta   90.00
_cell.angle_gamma   90.00
#
_symmetry.space_group_name_H-M   'P 1'
#
loop_
_entity.id
_entity.type
_entity.pdbx_description
1 polymer ?
#
loop_
_entity_poly.entity_id
_entity_poly.type
_entity_poly.pdbx_seq_one_letter_code
_entity_poly.pdbx_strand_id
1 'polypeptide(L)' 'YMNHADDPNCDVSSPEETYASRDIAPGEEMTCNYNHFFEAGFDFLGDR' A
#
# COMPACT_ATOMS: atom_id res chain seq x y z
N TYR A 1 9.73 5.20 1.58
CA TYR A 1 8.71 4.88 2.59
C TYR A 1 7.36 5.35 2.06
N MET A 2 6.31 4.54 2.15
CA MET A 2 4.93 4.85 1.73
C MET A 2 4.00 4.44 2.85
N ASN A 3 2.99 5.25 3.16
CA ASN A 3 1.99 4.91 4.18
C ASN A 3 0.92 3.97 3.62
N HIS A 4 0.18 3.34 4.52
CA HIS A 4 -0.94 2.46 4.17
C HIS A 4 -2.19 3.25 3.75
N ALA A 5 -2.89 2.77 2.72
CA ALA A 5 -4.30 3.11 2.45
C ALA A 5 -5.07 1.87 1.97
N ASP A 6 -6.38 1.83 2.24
CA ASP A 6 -7.31 0.79 1.73
C ASP A 6 -7.56 0.95 0.22
N ASP A 7 -7.48 2.19 -0.29
CA ASP A 7 -7.56 2.54 -1.71
C ASP A 7 -6.29 3.33 -2.12
N PRO A 8 -5.14 2.64 -2.30
CA PRO A 8 -3.86 3.29 -2.56
C PRO A 8 -3.70 3.75 -4.02
N ASN A 9 -2.84 4.75 -4.23
CA ASN A 9 -2.44 5.20 -5.57
C ASN A 9 -1.19 4.50 -6.12
N CYS A 10 -0.57 3.61 -5.35
CA CYS A 10 0.55 2.76 -5.78
C CYS A 10 0.23 1.26 -5.59
N ASP A 11 0.43 0.49 -6.65
CA ASP A 11 0.38 -0.97 -6.67
C ASP A 11 1.78 -1.54 -6.34
N VAL A 12 1.82 -2.40 -5.33
CA VAL A 12 3.02 -3.08 -4.80
C VAL A 12 2.89 -4.60 -4.84
N SER A 13 1.98 -5.12 -5.67
CA SER A 13 1.77 -6.57 -5.83
C SER A 13 2.95 -7.28 -6.49
N SER A 14 3.81 -6.55 -7.21
CA SER A 14 5.08 -7.05 -7.71
C SER A 14 6.16 -6.97 -6.61
N PRO A 15 6.95 -8.04 -6.38
CA PRO A 15 7.99 -8.03 -5.36
C PRO A 15 9.17 -7.10 -5.69
N GLU A 16 9.37 -6.75 -6.97
CA GLU A 16 10.55 -6.02 -7.44
C GLU A 16 10.23 -4.55 -7.81
N GLU A 17 8.97 -4.23 -8.10
CA GLU A 17 8.58 -2.95 -8.68
C GLU A 17 7.30 -2.39 -8.05
N THR A 18 7.14 -1.07 -8.10
CA THR A 18 5.94 -0.35 -7.65
C THR A 18 5.43 0.50 -8.80
N TYR A 19 4.14 0.42 -9.10
CA TYR A 19 3.51 1.15 -10.18
C TYR A 19 2.45 2.11 -9.66
N ALA A 20 2.29 3.26 -10.32
CA ALA A 20 1.14 4.12 -10.07
C ALA A 20 -0.12 3.47 -10.67
N SER A 21 -1.17 3.30 -9.86
CA SER A 21 -2.45 2.72 -10.31
C SER A 21 -3.35 3.74 -11.02
N ARG A 22 -3.01 5.03 -10.92
CA ARG A 22 -3.65 6.17 -11.58
C ARG A 22 -2.68 7.35 -11.66
N ASP A 23 -3.07 8.41 -12.34
CA ASP A 23 -2.33 9.68 -12.30
C ASP A 23 -2.24 10.20 -10.86
N ILE A 24 -1.05 10.70 -10.48
CA ILE A 24 -0.74 11.27 -9.16
C ILE A 24 -0.31 12.72 -9.35
N ALA A 25 -1.02 13.65 -8.71
CA ALA A 25 -0.71 15.07 -8.84
C ALA A 25 0.53 15.46 -8.02
N PRO A 26 1.29 16.50 -8.41
CA PRO A 26 2.39 17.01 -7.60
C PRO A 26 1.92 17.40 -6.19
N GLY A 27 2.60 16.85 -5.17
CA GLY A 27 2.28 17.10 -3.76
C GLY A 27 1.21 16.16 -3.18
N GLU A 28 0.60 15.29 -3.97
CA GLU A 28 -0.24 14.21 -3.47
C GLU A 28 0.63 13.15 -2.77
N GLU A 29 0.15 12.62 -1.63
CA GLU A 29 0.85 11.56 -0.90
C GLU A 29 0.79 10.23 -1.67
N MET A 30 1.94 9.56 -1.81
CA MET A 30 1.99 8.20 -2.33
C MET A 30 1.68 7.19 -1.22
N THR A 31 0.70 6.33 -1.45
CA THR A 31 0.23 5.31 -0.50
C THR A 31 0.21 3.92 -1.14
N CYS A 32 0.35 2.86 -0.33
CA CYS A 32 0.27 1.47 -0.78
C CYS A 32 -0.59 0.61 0.15
N ASN A 33 -1.03 -0.57 -0.31
CA ASN A 33 -1.76 -1.51 0.54
C ASN A 33 -0.78 -2.40 1.31
N TYR A 34 -0.69 -2.22 2.63
CA TYR A 34 0.24 -3.00 3.45
C TYR A 34 -0.13 -4.47 3.55
N ASN A 35 -1.38 -4.84 3.29
CA ASN A 35 -1.81 -6.23 3.30
C ASN A 35 -1.02 -7.09 2.29
N HIS A 36 -0.40 -6.49 1.27
CA HIS A 36 0.52 -7.21 0.36
C HIS A 36 1.79 -7.73 1.04
N PHE A 37 2.23 -7.11 2.14
CA PHE A 37 3.45 -7.51 2.84
C PHE A 37 3.20 -8.50 3.97
N PHE A 38 1.94 -8.70 4.36
CA PHE A 38 1.55 -9.56 5.46
C PHE A 38 0.60 -10.65 4.95
N GLU A 39 1.14 -11.83 4.61
CA GLU A 39 0.36 -13.00 4.17
C GLU A 39 -0.73 -13.42 5.17
N ALA A 40 -0.54 -13.14 6.46
CA ALA A 40 -1.49 -13.43 7.54
C ALA A 40 -2.33 -12.19 7.96
N GLY A 41 -2.29 -11.10 7.20
CA GLY A 41 -2.94 -9.84 7.57
C GLY A 41 -2.36 -9.21 8.84
N PHE A 42 -3.15 -8.35 9.47
CA PHE A 42 -2.80 -7.69 10.74
C PHE A 42 -3.34 -8.42 11.98
N ASP A 43 -3.75 -9.68 11.84
CA ASP A 43 -4.35 -10.47 12.94
C ASP A 43 -3.43 -10.54 14.18
N PHE A 44 -2.13 -10.39 13.99
CA PHE A 44 -1.14 -10.32 15.08
C PHE A 44 -1.25 -9.07 15.96
N LEU A 45 -1.91 -8.00 15.49
CA LEU A 45 -2.13 -6.77 16.24
C LEU A 45 -3.33 -6.86 17.20
N GLY A 46 -4.14 -7.93 17.11
CA GLY A 46 -5.30 -8.16 17.95
C GLY A 46 -6.49 -7.25 17.65
N ASP A 47 -7.69 -7.70 18.05
CA ASP A 47 -8.92 -6.93 17.89
C ASP A 47 -8.84 -5.63 18.71
N ARG A 48 -8.95 -4.49 18.02
CA ARG A 48 -9.12 -3.18 18.63
C ARG A 48 -10.59 -2.85 18.84
#